data_AF-B1ZHE2-F1
#
_entry.id   AF-B1ZHE2-F1
#
_cell.length_a   1.000
_cell.length_b   1.000
_cell.length_c   1.000
_cell.angle_alpha   90.00
_cell.angle_beta   90.00
_cell.angle_gamma   90.00
#
_symmetry.space_group_name_H-M   'P 1'
#
loop_
_entity.id
_entity.type
_entity.pdbx_description
1 polymer ?
#
loop_
_entity_poly.entity_id
_entity_poly.type
_entity_poly.pdbx_seq_one_letter_code
_entity_poly.pdbx_strand_id
1 'polypeptide(L)'
;MSGSMSGTTSLTLDALDLSALLCSRVCHDVISPIGAIVNGLEVLEDDDDPSMREFALELIRKSARTASARVQFARIAFGAAGSAGASIDLADAEKVSRAMFADEKTQITWSAPQALFPKNKVKLLLNLVVIASSAIPRGGVIDVAVTGGGDAPRLVLRAKGSHARIPPHVEALIAGTPEGGSVDAHGILPFYAGLVARAAAMDVRFAIEGDEVTVTATPTEAAVGLPGAPAPSVEDERPSDSAPPDTQLA
;
A
#
# COMPACT_ATOMS: atom_id res chain seq x y z
N MET A 1 33.49 -10.14 -20.99
CA MET A 1 32.43 -9.16 -21.30
C MET A 1 31.62 -8.95 -20.04
N SER A 2 31.98 -7.94 -19.25
CA SER A 2 31.28 -7.57 -18.03
C SER A 2 30.11 -6.67 -18.42
N GLY A 3 28.89 -7.18 -18.33
CA GLY A 3 27.68 -6.40 -18.56
C GLY A 3 27.47 -5.45 -17.40
N SER A 4 27.70 -4.16 -17.64
CA SER A 4 27.29 -3.09 -16.73
C SER A 4 25.78 -3.16 -16.56
N MET A 5 25.31 -3.46 -15.34
CA MET A 5 23.93 -3.21 -14.95
C MET A 5 23.73 -1.70 -14.96
N SER A 6 23.07 -1.21 -16.01
CA SER A 6 22.60 0.17 -16.07
C SER A 6 21.57 0.35 -14.95
N GLY A 7 21.99 1.00 -13.86
CA GLY A 7 21.11 1.25 -12.73
C GLY A 7 19.96 2.16 -13.15
N THR A 8 18.76 1.62 -13.26
CA THR A 8 17.55 2.41 -13.54
C THR A 8 17.30 3.32 -12.34
N THR A 9 17.59 4.61 -12.48
CA THR A 9 17.37 5.60 -11.42
C THR A 9 15.86 5.76 -11.21
N SER A 10 15.39 5.50 -9.99
CA SER A 10 13.99 5.71 -9.60
C SER A 10 13.67 7.21 -9.61
N LEU A 11 12.53 7.57 -10.21
CA LEU A 11 11.98 8.92 -10.18
C LEU A 11 11.75 9.35 -8.73
N THR A 12 12.23 10.54 -8.40
CA THR A 12 11.96 11.20 -7.12
C THR A 12 11.11 12.43 -7.40
N LEU A 13 9.89 12.46 -6.88
CA LEU A 13 9.04 13.64 -6.92
C LEU A 13 9.47 14.63 -5.83
N ASP A 14 9.33 15.92 -6.09
CA ASP A 14 9.44 16.93 -5.05
C ASP A 14 8.36 16.71 -3.96
N ALA A 15 8.67 17.07 -2.72
CA ALA A 15 7.78 16.86 -1.59
C ALA A 15 6.46 17.64 -1.73
N LEU A 16 6.48 18.83 -2.35
CA LEU A 16 5.29 19.63 -2.62
C LEU A 16 4.43 18.98 -3.71
N ASP A 17 5.05 18.48 -4.78
CA ASP A 17 4.33 17.80 -5.88
C ASP A 17 3.68 16.50 -5.40
N LEU A 18 4.42 15.67 -4.64
CA LEU A 18 3.89 14.46 -4.03
C LEU A 18 2.69 14.77 -3.13
N SER A 19 2.82 15.82 -2.31
CA SER A 19 1.76 16.25 -1.39
C SER A 19 0.53 16.76 -2.16
N ALA A 20 0.73 17.58 -3.20
CA ALA A 20 -0.33 18.11 -4.05
C ALA A 20 -1.10 16.99 -4.76
N LEU A 21 -0.39 16.02 -5.36
CA LEU A 21 -1.02 14.90 -6.06
C LEU A 21 -1.81 13.99 -5.09
N LEU A 22 -1.28 13.72 -3.89
CA LEU A 22 -1.99 12.94 -2.87
C LEU A 22 -3.23 13.68 -2.34
N CYS A 23 -3.13 14.98 -2.07
CA CYS A 23 -4.27 15.80 -1.70
C CYS A 23 -5.34 15.82 -2.80
N SER A 24 -4.92 16.02 -4.06
CA SER A 24 -5.83 15.97 -5.21
C SER A 24 -6.56 14.63 -5.31
N ARG A 25 -5.85 13.51 -5.07
CA ARG A 25 -6.44 12.18 -5.08
C ARG A 25 -7.51 12.01 -3.99
N VAL A 26 -7.19 12.39 -2.75
CA VAL A 26 -8.14 12.29 -1.63
C VAL A 26 -9.36 13.19 -1.86
N CYS A 27 -9.15 14.42 -2.33
CA CYS A 27 -10.23 15.34 -2.67
C CYS A 27 -11.13 14.76 -3.77
N HIS A 28 -10.56 14.28 -4.87
CA HIS A 28 -11.30 13.66 -5.96
C HIS A 28 -12.23 12.54 -5.47
N ASP A 29 -11.70 11.64 -4.63
CA ASP A 29 -12.46 10.49 -4.15
C ASP A 29 -13.63 10.92 -3.22
N VAL A 30 -13.54 12.04 -2.52
CA VAL A 30 -14.56 12.48 -1.57
C VAL A 30 -15.54 13.52 -2.15
N ILE A 31 -15.14 14.27 -3.19
CA ILE A 31 -15.98 15.31 -3.80
C ILE A 31 -17.29 14.76 -4.34
N SER A 32 -17.26 13.64 -5.07
CA SER A 32 -18.46 13.08 -5.69
C SER A 32 -19.59 12.75 -4.69
N PRO A 33 -19.36 11.98 -3.61
CA PRO A 33 -20.40 11.72 -2.63
C PRO A 33 -20.80 12.98 -1.85
N ILE A 34 -19.92 13.96 -1.64
CA ILE A 34 -20.32 15.24 -1.04
C ILE A 34 -21.28 15.99 -1.97
N GLY A 35 -21.00 16.06 -3.26
CA GLY A 35 -21.89 16.70 -4.24
C GLY A 35 -23.28 16.05 -4.28
N ALA A 36 -23.33 14.71 -4.20
CA ALA A 36 -24.61 13.99 -4.14
C ALA A 36 -25.43 14.30 -2.87
N ILE A 37 -24.79 14.62 -1.75
CA ILE A 37 -25.48 15.09 -0.52
C ILE A 37 -26.11 16.46 -0.78
N VAL A 38 -25.34 17.40 -1.36
CA VAL A 38 -25.83 18.75 -1.69
C VAL A 38 -27.03 18.68 -2.63
N ASN A 39 -26.92 17.92 -3.72
CA ASN A 39 -28.02 17.73 -4.67
C ASN A 39 -29.28 17.13 -4.00
N GLY A 40 -29.10 16.20 -3.07
CA GLY A 40 -30.22 15.65 -2.31
C GLY A 40 -30.88 16.67 -1.38
N LEU A 41 -30.11 17.60 -0.81
CA LEU A 41 -30.65 18.68 0.02
C LEU A 41 -31.44 19.68 -0.83
N GLU A 42 -30.94 20.04 -2.01
CA GLU A 42 -31.64 20.90 -2.98
C GLU A 42 -33.02 20.32 -3.35
N VAL A 43 -33.10 19.01 -3.63
CA VAL A 43 -34.38 18.32 -3.91
C VAL A 43 -35.34 18.39 -2.72
N LEU A 44 -34.85 18.36 -1.47
CA LEU A 44 -35.71 18.46 -0.28
C LEU A 44 -36.23 19.88 -0.02
N GLU A 45 -35.57 20.89 -0.57
CA GLU A 45 -35.96 22.30 -0.47
C GLU A 45 -36.95 22.69 -1.57
N ASP A 46 -36.78 22.15 -2.78
CA ASP A 46 -37.52 22.54 -3.99
C ASP A 46 -38.74 21.65 -4.31
N ASP A 47 -38.82 20.43 -3.75
CA ASP A 47 -39.86 19.44 -4.11
C ASP A 47 -40.70 19.00 -2.89
N ASP A 48 -42.03 19.08 -3.05
CA ASP A 48 -43.01 18.67 -2.04
C ASP A 48 -43.56 17.24 -2.30
N ASP A 49 -43.21 16.60 -3.42
CA ASP A 49 -43.61 15.22 -3.69
C ASP A 49 -43.00 14.27 -2.64
N PRO A 50 -43.83 13.53 -1.86
CA PRO A 50 -43.32 12.64 -0.82
C PRO A 50 -42.34 11.58 -1.31
N SER A 51 -42.51 11.09 -2.54
CA SER A 51 -41.65 10.05 -3.13
C SER A 51 -40.28 10.61 -3.53
N MET A 52 -40.25 11.84 -4.07
CA MET A 52 -39.01 12.54 -4.41
C MET A 52 -38.21 12.88 -3.17
N ARG A 53 -38.89 13.32 -2.11
CA ARG A 53 -38.26 13.58 -0.81
C ARG A 53 -37.69 12.31 -0.18
N GLU A 54 -38.39 11.18 -0.26
CA GLU A 54 -37.89 9.90 0.23
C GLU A 54 -36.62 9.47 -0.52
N PHE A 55 -36.64 9.57 -1.85
CA PHE A 55 -35.47 9.30 -2.69
C PHE A 55 -34.28 10.20 -2.34
N ALA A 56 -34.52 11.51 -2.16
CA ALA A 56 -33.48 12.46 -1.77
C ALA A 56 -32.86 12.12 -0.41
N LEU A 57 -33.68 11.75 0.59
CA LEU A 57 -33.17 11.29 1.88
C LEU A 57 -32.35 10.00 1.77
N GLU A 58 -32.74 9.06 0.91
CA GLU A 58 -31.96 7.86 0.65
C GLU A 58 -30.61 8.20 -0.01
N LEU A 59 -30.61 9.07 -1.03
CA LEU A 59 -29.41 9.57 -1.69
C LEU A 59 -28.45 10.22 -0.70
N ILE A 60 -28.94 11.11 0.16
CA ILE A 60 -28.15 11.77 1.21
C ILE A 60 -27.54 10.72 2.13
N ARG A 61 -28.34 9.78 2.66
CA ARG A 61 -27.86 8.76 3.60
C ARG A 61 -26.78 7.88 2.98
N LYS A 62 -26.99 7.42 1.74
CA LYS A 62 -26.03 6.60 1.02
C LYS A 62 -24.73 7.36 0.77
N SER A 63 -24.84 8.57 0.24
CA SER A 63 -23.69 9.41 -0.10
C SER A 63 -22.88 9.82 1.14
N ALA A 64 -23.54 10.13 2.26
CA ALA A 64 -22.88 10.38 3.55
C ALA A 64 -22.09 9.17 4.05
N ARG A 65 -22.65 7.95 3.94
CA ARG A 65 -21.92 6.72 4.30
C ARG A 65 -20.71 6.52 3.39
N THR A 66 -20.85 6.69 2.08
CA THR A 66 -19.75 6.57 1.11
C THR A 66 -18.64 7.60 1.39
N ALA A 67 -18.98 8.87 1.61
CA ALA A 67 -18.02 9.91 1.93
C ALA A 67 -17.24 9.58 3.22
N SER A 68 -17.97 9.18 4.27
CA SER A 68 -17.38 8.82 5.55
C SER A 68 -16.44 7.62 5.43
N ALA A 69 -16.83 6.58 4.69
CA ALA A 69 -16.00 5.41 4.44
C ALA A 69 -14.70 5.77 3.70
N ARG A 70 -14.78 6.61 2.65
CA ARG A 70 -13.61 7.06 1.89
C ARG A 70 -12.65 7.89 2.74
N VAL A 71 -13.16 8.78 3.60
CA VAL A 71 -12.34 9.56 4.53
C VAL A 71 -11.66 8.66 5.57
N GLN A 72 -12.39 7.71 6.17
CA GLN A 72 -11.81 6.78 7.15
C GLN A 72 -10.73 5.89 6.53
N PHE A 73 -10.96 5.41 5.31
CA PHE A 73 -9.94 4.67 4.56
C PHE A 73 -8.70 5.54 4.29
N ALA A 74 -8.89 6.74 3.74
CA ALA A 74 -7.80 7.67 3.41
C ALA A 74 -6.95 8.04 4.63
N ARG A 75 -7.59 8.19 5.80
CA ARG A 75 -6.91 8.47 7.08
C ARG A 75 -5.87 7.40 7.43
N ILE A 76 -6.14 6.14 7.14
CA ILE A 76 -5.20 5.04 7.41
C ILE A 76 -4.23 4.87 6.23
N ALA A 77 -4.75 4.77 5.00
CA ALA A 77 -3.97 4.44 3.81
C ALA A 77 -2.92 5.51 3.44
N PHE A 78 -3.26 6.79 3.64
CA PHE A 78 -2.40 7.93 3.27
C PHE A 78 -1.98 8.74 4.51
N GLY A 79 -2.93 8.97 5.42
CA GLY A 79 -2.83 9.94 6.52
C GLY A 79 -2.25 9.43 7.85
N ALA A 80 -1.85 8.16 7.97
CA ALA A 80 -1.29 7.59 9.20
C ALA A 80 0.15 8.10 9.49
N ALA A 81 0.28 9.42 9.63
CA ALA A 81 1.49 10.12 10.04
C ALA A 81 1.69 9.96 11.56
N GLY A 82 2.10 8.77 11.98
CA GLY A 82 2.58 8.52 13.36
C GLY A 82 4.09 8.65 13.49
N SER A 83 4.61 8.53 14.71
CA SER A 83 6.06 8.40 14.99
C SER A 83 6.69 7.18 14.29
N ALA A 84 8.03 7.13 14.25
CA ALA A 84 8.74 5.91 13.87
C ALA A 84 8.34 4.78 14.83
N GLY A 85 8.03 3.60 14.29
CA GLY A 85 7.60 2.43 15.08
C GLY A 85 6.11 2.35 15.43
N ALA A 86 5.26 3.29 14.98
CA ALA A 86 3.82 3.16 15.19
C ALA A 86 3.24 1.94 14.43
N SER A 87 2.30 1.25 15.09
CA SER A 87 1.60 0.08 14.57
C SER A 87 0.11 0.33 14.42
N ILE A 88 -0.52 -0.43 13.52
CA ILE A 88 -1.95 -0.36 13.21
C ILE A 88 -2.52 -1.78 13.26
N ASP A 89 -3.73 -1.92 13.79
CA ASP A 89 -4.43 -3.21 13.84
C ASP A 89 -4.91 -3.60 12.44
N LEU A 90 -4.67 -4.85 12.03
CA LEU A 90 -5.21 -5.38 10.78
C LEU A 90 -6.75 -5.44 10.77
N ALA A 91 -7.39 -5.53 11.94
CA ALA A 91 -8.84 -5.45 12.04
C ALA A 91 -9.38 -4.06 11.64
N ASP A 92 -8.64 -2.98 11.96
CA ASP A 92 -8.99 -1.64 11.50
C ASP A 92 -8.83 -1.52 9.97
N ALA A 93 -7.77 -2.10 9.42
CA ALA A 93 -7.53 -2.14 7.98
C ALA A 93 -8.63 -2.91 7.23
N GLU A 94 -9.06 -4.05 7.77
CA GLU A 94 -10.19 -4.82 7.25
C GLU A 94 -11.48 -3.99 7.29
N LYS A 95 -11.79 -3.39 8.43
CA LYS A 95 -13.00 -2.60 8.64
C LYS A 95 -13.11 -1.45 7.64
N VAL A 96 -12.04 -0.66 7.45
CA VAL A 96 -12.08 0.46 6.50
C VAL A 96 -12.13 -0.02 5.05
N SER A 97 -11.48 -1.14 4.72
CA SER A 97 -11.54 -1.73 3.39
C SER A 97 -12.96 -2.20 3.06
N ARG A 98 -13.59 -2.98 3.95
CA ARG A 98 -14.98 -3.42 3.74
C ARG A 98 -15.95 -2.26 3.61
N ALA A 99 -15.80 -1.22 4.44
CA ALA A 99 -16.65 -0.03 4.37
C ALA A 99 -16.48 0.72 3.04
N MET A 100 -15.25 0.82 2.51
CA MET A 100 -14.98 1.50 1.25
C MET A 100 -15.68 0.82 0.06
N PHE A 101 -15.78 -0.51 0.06
CA PHE A 101 -16.34 -1.30 -1.04
C PHE A 101 -17.80 -1.77 -0.80
N ALA A 102 -18.44 -1.35 0.30
CA ALA A 102 -19.77 -1.85 0.70
C ALA A 102 -20.88 -1.60 -0.34
N ASP A 103 -20.80 -0.48 -1.07
CA ASP A 103 -21.76 -0.10 -2.12
C ASP A 103 -21.22 -0.34 -3.54
N GLU A 104 -20.09 -1.03 -3.68
CA GLU A 104 -19.45 -1.31 -4.96
C GLU A 104 -19.84 -2.70 -5.51
N LYS A 105 -19.57 -2.93 -6.80
CA LYS A 105 -19.73 -4.24 -7.45
C LYS A 105 -18.68 -5.26 -6.97
N THR A 106 -17.81 -4.87 -6.06
CA THR A 106 -16.64 -5.61 -5.61
C THR A 106 -16.86 -6.04 -4.17
N GLN A 107 -16.78 -7.34 -3.91
CA GLN A 107 -16.81 -7.89 -2.56
C GLN A 107 -15.39 -8.10 -2.03
N ILE A 108 -15.20 -7.93 -0.72
CA ILE A 108 -13.92 -8.21 -0.06
C ILE A 108 -14.08 -9.41 0.86
N THR A 109 -13.18 -10.38 0.73
CA THR A 109 -12.93 -11.40 1.75
C THR A 109 -11.59 -11.12 2.41
N TRP A 110 -11.44 -11.50 3.67
CA TRP A 110 -10.27 -11.12 4.47
C TRP A 110 -9.88 -12.27 5.40
N SER A 111 -8.60 -12.63 5.37
CA SER A 111 -8.00 -13.66 6.19
C SER A 111 -6.66 -13.14 6.72
N ALA A 112 -6.65 -12.71 7.98
CA ALA A 112 -5.48 -12.12 8.61
C ALA A 112 -5.47 -12.43 10.12
N PRO A 113 -4.29 -12.46 10.76
CA PRO A 113 -4.22 -12.52 12.22
C PRO A 113 -4.77 -11.23 12.84
N GLN A 114 -5.39 -11.35 14.01
CA GLN A 114 -5.69 -10.20 14.86
C GLN A 114 -4.41 -9.74 15.55
N ALA A 115 -3.72 -8.78 14.95
CA ALA A 115 -2.42 -8.32 15.41
C ALA A 115 -2.10 -6.91 14.94
N LEU A 116 -1.24 -6.24 15.72
CA LEU A 116 -0.67 -4.93 15.37
C LEU A 116 0.51 -5.10 14.41
N PHE A 117 0.45 -4.39 13.29
CA PHE A 117 1.48 -4.41 12.24
C PHE A 117 2.10 -3.02 12.06
N PRO A 118 3.39 -2.93 11.68
CA PRO A 118 4.01 -1.64 11.39
C PRO A 118 3.21 -0.82 10.37
N LYS A 119 3.02 0.48 10.66
CA LYS A 119 2.11 1.35 9.90
C LYS A 119 2.31 1.30 8.38
N ASN A 120 3.56 1.28 7.90
CA ASN A 120 3.83 1.31 6.46
C ASN A 120 3.42 0.01 5.76
N LYS A 121 3.42 -1.13 6.48
CA LYS A 121 2.93 -2.41 5.92
C LYS A 121 1.42 -2.43 5.81
N VAL A 122 0.72 -1.85 6.79
CA VAL A 122 -0.74 -1.67 6.72
C VAL A 122 -1.12 -0.65 5.65
N LYS A 123 -0.39 0.46 5.53
CA LYS A 123 -0.56 1.43 4.43
C LYS A 123 -0.38 0.78 3.07
N LEU A 124 0.68 -0.02 2.90
CA LEU A 124 0.91 -0.77 1.68
C LEU A 124 -0.28 -1.69 1.39
N LEU A 125 -0.71 -2.51 2.35
CA LEU A 125 -1.85 -3.41 2.21
C LEU A 125 -3.10 -2.66 1.69
N LEU A 126 -3.47 -1.55 2.33
CA LEU A 126 -4.63 -0.77 1.91
C LEU A 126 -4.48 -0.20 0.49
N ASN A 127 -3.30 0.32 0.14
CA ASN A 127 -3.05 0.79 -1.23
C ASN A 127 -3.15 -0.35 -2.25
N LEU A 128 -2.63 -1.54 -1.92
CA LEU A 128 -2.75 -2.72 -2.79
C LEU A 128 -4.21 -3.17 -2.96
N VAL A 129 -5.09 -3.00 -1.96
CA VAL A 129 -6.53 -3.27 -2.11
C VAL A 129 -7.15 -2.39 -3.20
N VAL A 130 -6.81 -1.10 -3.24
CA VAL A 130 -7.31 -0.17 -4.27
C VAL A 130 -6.74 -0.48 -5.66
N ILE A 131 -5.48 -0.93 -5.72
CA ILE A 131 -4.88 -1.38 -6.98
C ILE A 131 -5.56 -2.67 -7.47
N ALA A 132 -5.80 -3.61 -6.56
CA ALA A 132 -6.47 -4.87 -6.85
C ALA A 132 -7.91 -4.66 -7.35
N SER A 133 -8.65 -3.68 -6.81
CA SER A 133 -9.99 -3.36 -7.33
C SER A 133 -9.96 -2.80 -8.75
N SER A 134 -8.92 -2.03 -9.08
CA SER A 134 -8.70 -1.52 -10.45
C SER A 134 -8.38 -2.63 -11.45
N ALA A 135 -7.96 -3.80 -10.97
CA ALA A 135 -7.69 -4.97 -11.79
C ALA A 135 -8.97 -5.68 -12.27
N ILE A 136 -10.11 -5.49 -11.58
CA ILE A 136 -11.41 -6.11 -11.88
C ILE A 136 -12.47 -5.02 -12.21
N PRO A 137 -12.36 -4.37 -13.38
CA PRO A 137 -13.13 -3.17 -13.73
C PRO A 137 -14.67 -3.37 -13.75
N ARG A 138 -15.13 -4.62 -13.82
CA ARG A 138 -16.56 -4.97 -13.84
C ARG A 138 -17.08 -5.46 -12.50
N GLY A 139 -16.27 -5.37 -11.44
CA GLY A 139 -16.55 -5.97 -10.14
C GLY A 139 -16.15 -7.44 -10.08
N GLY A 140 -16.41 -8.07 -8.93
CA GLY A 140 -15.93 -9.40 -8.60
C GLY A 140 -15.61 -9.53 -7.11
N VAL A 141 -14.61 -10.34 -6.80
CA VAL A 141 -14.17 -10.58 -5.41
C VAL A 141 -12.68 -10.26 -5.28
N ILE A 142 -12.31 -9.57 -4.20
CA ILE A 142 -10.93 -9.42 -3.76
C ILE A 142 -10.76 -10.23 -2.48
N ASP A 143 -9.97 -11.30 -2.56
CA ASP A 143 -9.55 -12.07 -1.38
C ASP A 143 -8.23 -11.54 -0.85
N VAL A 144 -8.25 -11.00 0.36
CA VAL A 144 -7.07 -10.48 1.05
C VAL A 144 -6.59 -11.48 2.09
N ALA A 145 -5.35 -11.95 1.93
CA ALA A 145 -4.69 -12.84 2.87
C ALA A 145 -3.40 -12.21 3.42
N VAL A 146 -3.27 -12.18 4.75
CA VAL A 146 -2.06 -11.74 5.45
C VAL A 146 -1.54 -12.90 6.30
N THR A 147 -0.30 -13.31 6.06
CA THR A 147 0.37 -14.35 6.85
C THR A 147 1.72 -13.87 7.37
N GLY A 148 2.27 -14.56 8.37
CA GLY A 148 3.50 -14.15 9.06
C GLY A 148 3.27 -13.10 10.15
N GLY A 149 4.35 -12.66 10.78
CA GLY A 149 4.34 -11.61 11.81
C GLY A 149 4.57 -10.21 11.27
N GLY A 150 4.36 -9.19 12.11
CA GLY A 150 4.49 -7.78 11.73
C GLY A 150 5.84 -7.39 11.12
N ASP A 151 6.93 -8.09 11.45
CA ASP A 151 8.28 -7.80 10.94
C ASP A 151 8.55 -8.37 9.54
N ALA A 152 7.90 -9.47 9.17
CA ALA A 152 8.13 -10.12 7.88
C ALA A 152 6.82 -10.73 7.33
N PRO A 153 5.79 -9.92 7.07
CA PRO A 153 4.52 -10.47 6.62
C PRO A 153 4.52 -10.74 5.13
N ARG A 154 3.69 -11.70 4.72
CA ARG A 154 3.32 -11.92 3.33
C ARG A 154 1.90 -11.43 3.11
N LEU A 155 1.74 -10.46 2.22
CA LEU A 155 0.46 -9.91 1.81
C LEU A 155 0.10 -10.50 0.44
N VAL A 156 -1.09 -11.07 0.31
CA VAL A 156 -1.59 -11.59 -0.96
C VAL A 156 -2.99 -11.07 -1.18
N LEU A 157 -3.24 -10.49 -2.35
CA LEU A 157 -4.56 -10.04 -2.77
C LEU A 157 -4.89 -10.74 -4.09
N ARG A 158 -5.99 -11.48 -4.12
CA ARG A 158 -6.50 -12.14 -5.34
C ARG A 158 -7.77 -11.43 -5.80
N ALA A 159 -7.68 -10.69 -6.88
CA ALA A 159 -8.81 -10.01 -7.49
C ALA A 159 -9.33 -10.86 -8.65
N LYS A 160 -10.50 -11.46 -8.48
CA LYS A 160 -11.14 -12.31 -9.48
C LYS A 160 -12.41 -11.67 -10.01
N GLY A 161 -12.53 -11.57 -11.34
CA GLY A 161 -13.69 -10.98 -11.97
C GLY A 161 -13.60 -10.93 -13.49
N SER A 162 -14.74 -10.70 -14.15
CA SER A 162 -14.79 -10.63 -15.62
C SER A 162 -13.89 -9.51 -16.14
N HIS A 163 -13.10 -9.80 -17.18
CA HIS A 163 -12.10 -8.88 -17.75
C HIS A 163 -11.04 -8.42 -16.75
N ALA A 164 -10.66 -9.29 -15.81
CA ALA A 164 -9.51 -9.05 -14.96
C ALA A 164 -8.27 -8.75 -15.81
N ARG A 165 -7.51 -7.73 -15.42
CA ARG A 165 -6.26 -7.34 -16.06
C ARG A 165 -5.34 -6.68 -15.05
N ILE A 166 -4.03 -6.80 -15.25
CA ILE A 166 -3.08 -5.96 -14.52
C ILE A 166 -3.29 -4.51 -14.98
N PRO A 167 -3.50 -3.54 -14.07
CA PRO A 167 -3.68 -2.14 -14.46
C PRO A 167 -2.47 -1.62 -15.26
N PRO A 168 -2.67 -0.84 -16.33
CA PRO A 168 -1.58 -0.31 -17.15
C PRO A 168 -0.54 0.45 -16.32
N HIS A 169 0.74 0.29 -16.66
CA HIS A 169 1.90 0.98 -16.04
C HIS A 169 2.08 0.77 -14.53
N VAL A 170 1.24 -0.04 -13.87
CA VAL A 170 1.23 -0.18 -12.41
C VAL A 170 2.56 -0.68 -11.86
N GLU A 171 3.18 -1.64 -12.55
CA GLU A 171 4.46 -2.23 -12.14
C GLU A 171 5.59 -1.20 -12.23
N ALA A 172 5.64 -0.44 -13.33
CA ALA A 172 6.59 0.64 -13.54
C ALA A 172 6.42 1.76 -12.50
N LEU A 173 5.17 2.13 -12.17
CA LEU A 173 4.85 3.13 -11.16
C LEU A 173 5.28 2.68 -9.76
N ILE A 174 5.00 1.43 -9.38
CA ILE A 174 5.44 0.86 -8.09
C ILE A 174 6.96 0.77 -8.01
N ALA A 175 7.64 0.36 -9.09
CA ALA A 175 9.09 0.39 -9.19
C ALA A 175 9.67 1.82 -9.12
N GLY A 176 8.82 2.84 -9.27
CA GLY A 176 9.23 4.24 -9.30
C GLY A 176 9.93 4.63 -10.60
N THR A 177 9.66 3.91 -11.69
CA THR A 177 10.23 4.16 -13.02
C THR A 177 9.11 4.35 -14.04
N PRO A 178 8.23 5.36 -13.88
CA PRO A 178 7.09 5.55 -14.77
C PRO A 178 7.53 5.77 -16.21
N GLU A 179 6.78 5.17 -17.14
CA GLU A 179 6.95 5.42 -18.57
C GLU A 179 6.69 6.91 -18.86
N GLY A 180 7.69 7.60 -19.42
CA GLY A 180 7.62 9.05 -19.67
C GLY A 180 8.17 9.95 -18.56
N GLY A 181 8.60 9.39 -17.42
CA GLY A 181 9.31 10.15 -16.38
C GLY A 181 8.46 11.11 -15.57
N SER A 182 7.13 11.00 -15.62
CA SER A 182 6.18 11.82 -14.87
C SER A 182 5.13 10.98 -14.15
N VAL A 183 4.53 11.53 -13.09
CA VAL A 183 3.42 10.93 -12.35
C VAL A 183 2.26 11.92 -12.34
N ASP A 184 1.10 11.48 -12.83
CA ASP A 184 -0.13 12.29 -12.85
C ASP A 184 -1.10 11.87 -11.72
N ALA A 185 -2.31 12.43 -11.74
CA ALA A 185 -3.35 12.15 -10.75
C ALA A 185 -3.83 10.68 -10.76
N HIS A 186 -3.67 9.95 -11.87
CA HIS A 186 -4.02 8.53 -11.97
C HIS A 186 -2.86 7.64 -11.49
N GLY A 187 -1.62 8.01 -11.81
CA GLY A 187 -0.41 7.29 -11.44
C GLY A 187 0.05 7.50 -10.00
N ILE A 188 -0.43 8.53 -9.30
CA ILE A 188 0.05 8.84 -7.94
C ILE A 188 -0.19 7.71 -6.94
N LEU A 189 -1.32 7.00 -7.03
CA LEU A 189 -1.64 5.93 -6.08
C LEU A 189 -0.65 4.75 -6.17
N PRO A 190 -0.42 4.12 -7.34
CA PRO A 190 0.58 3.06 -7.45
C PRO A 190 2.01 3.56 -7.21
N PHE A 191 2.34 4.79 -7.61
CA PHE A 191 3.65 5.38 -7.29
C PHE A 191 3.87 5.52 -5.77
N TYR A 192 2.86 6.03 -5.06
CA TYR A 192 2.88 6.11 -3.60
C TYR A 192 2.96 4.73 -2.94
N ALA A 193 2.22 3.74 -3.44
CA ALA A 193 2.32 2.37 -2.97
C ALA A 193 3.75 1.83 -3.09
N GLY A 194 4.45 2.15 -4.19
CA GLY A 194 5.87 1.86 -4.38
C GLY A 194 6.79 2.53 -3.35
N LEU A 195 6.57 3.82 -3.07
CA LEU A 195 7.32 4.55 -2.02
C LEU A 195 7.11 3.90 -0.64
N VAL A 196 5.86 3.55 -0.31
CA VAL A 196 5.52 2.89 0.96
C VAL A 196 6.12 1.48 1.02
N ALA A 197 6.13 0.73 -0.08
CA ALA A 197 6.74 -0.59 -0.16
C ALA A 197 8.25 -0.53 0.13
N ARG A 198 8.98 0.40 -0.52
CA ARG A 198 10.41 0.63 -0.24
C ARG A 198 10.65 1.04 1.22
N ALA A 199 9.85 1.96 1.75
CA ALA A 199 9.93 2.38 3.15
C ALA A 199 9.55 1.27 4.17
N ALA A 200 8.82 0.25 3.73
CA ALA A 200 8.48 -0.94 4.52
C ALA A 200 9.41 -2.13 4.25
N ALA A 201 10.42 -1.96 3.39
CA ALA A 201 11.31 -3.01 2.90
C ALA A 201 10.56 -4.22 2.31
N MET A 202 9.54 -3.95 1.50
CA MET A 202 8.68 -4.93 0.83
C MET A 202 8.87 -4.86 -0.69
N ASP A 203 8.87 -6.02 -1.35
CA ASP A 203 8.79 -6.18 -2.80
C ASP A 203 7.35 -6.49 -3.21
N VAL A 204 6.87 -5.92 -4.32
CA VAL A 204 5.49 -6.10 -4.81
C VAL A 204 5.51 -6.68 -6.22
N ARG A 205 4.73 -7.73 -6.46
CA ARG A 205 4.64 -8.42 -7.75
C ARG A 205 3.21 -8.66 -8.15
N PHE A 206 2.98 -8.67 -9.46
CA PHE A 206 1.69 -8.96 -10.07
C PHE A 206 1.78 -10.25 -10.90
N ALA A 207 0.71 -11.01 -10.89
CA ALA A 207 0.52 -12.14 -11.78
C ALA A 207 -0.94 -12.16 -12.23
N ILE A 208 -1.19 -12.74 -13.40
CA ILE A 208 -2.55 -12.94 -13.92
C ILE A 208 -2.68 -14.36 -14.45
N GLU A 209 -3.73 -15.04 -14.05
CA GLU A 209 -4.11 -16.36 -14.55
C GLU A 209 -5.61 -16.37 -14.81
N GLY A 210 -6.00 -16.52 -16.09
CA GLY A 210 -7.39 -16.47 -16.50
C GLY A 210 -8.06 -15.14 -16.13
N ASP A 211 -9.05 -15.20 -15.24
CA ASP A 211 -9.85 -14.08 -14.75
C ASP A 211 -9.45 -13.62 -13.33
N GLU A 212 -8.28 -14.02 -12.86
CA GLU A 212 -7.74 -13.67 -11.54
C GLU A 212 -6.39 -12.96 -11.65
N VAL A 213 -6.30 -11.78 -11.01
CA VAL A 213 -5.05 -11.05 -10.81
C VAL A 213 -4.60 -11.24 -9.37
N THR A 214 -3.39 -11.76 -9.18
CA THR A 214 -2.76 -11.89 -7.87
C THR A 214 -1.72 -10.78 -7.67
N VAL A 215 -1.89 -10.00 -6.61
CA VAL A 215 -0.90 -9.04 -6.13
C VAL A 215 -0.24 -9.62 -4.88
N THR A 216 1.07 -9.81 -4.90
CA THR A 216 1.83 -10.32 -3.76
C THR A 216 2.81 -9.26 -3.28
N ALA A 217 2.81 -8.98 -1.98
CA ALA A 217 3.88 -8.23 -1.34
C ALA A 217 4.59 -9.08 -0.29
N THR A 218 5.91 -9.18 -0.39
CA THR A 218 6.76 -9.96 0.51
C THR A 218 7.93 -9.13 1.00
N PRO A 219 8.51 -9.44 2.17
CA PRO A 219 9.68 -8.71 2.65
C PRO A 219 10.84 -8.92 1.67
N THR A 220 11.62 -7.86 1.46
CA THR A 220 12.87 -7.92 0.68
C THR A 220 13.92 -8.75 1.41
N GLU A 221 14.91 -9.28 0.70
CA GLU A 221 16.03 -10.03 1.31
C GLU A 221 16.77 -9.22 2.39
N ALA A 222 16.84 -7.89 2.26
CA ALA A 222 17.40 -7.01 3.28
C ALA A 222 16.58 -6.95 4.58
N ALA A 223 15.27 -7.22 4.51
CA ALA A 223 14.36 -7.27 5.66
C ALA A 223 14.32 -8.66 6.31
N VAL A 224 14.53 -9.72 5.54
CA VAL A 224 14.66 -11.10 6.00
C VAL A 224 16.13 -11.36 6.27
N GLY A 225 16.67 -10.87 7.40
CA GLY A 225 18.08 -11.08 7.74
C GLY A 225 18.50 -12.54 7.53
N LEU A 226 19.32 -12.80 6.51
CA LEU A 226 19.89 -14.12 6.25
C LEU A 226 20.82 -14.47 7.43
N PRO A 227 20.66 -15.62 8.10
CA PRO A 227 21.74 -16.15 8.92
C PRO A 227 22.82 -16.69 7.97
N GLY A 228 23.92 -15.96 7.77
CA GLY A 228 24.96 -16.46 6.87
C GLY A 228 26.11 -15.53 6.52
N ALA A 229 26.91 -15.14 7.50
CA ALA A 229 28.37 -15.10 7.31
C ALA A 229 28.99 -15.63 8.61
N PRO A 230 29.85 -16.67 8.59
CA PRO A 230 30.64 -16.99 9.76
C PRO A 230 31.48 -15.76 10.09
N ALA A 231 31.44 -15.34 11.35
CA ALA A 231 32.36 -14.32 11.84
C ALA A 231 33.78 -14.72 11.41
N PRO A 232 34.61 -13.80 10.90
CA PRO A 232 36.01 -14.11 10.66
C PRO A 232 36.57 -14.61 11.99
N SER A 233 37.13 -15.82 11.98
CA SER A 233 37.84 -16.39 13.10
C SER A 233 38.90 -15.38 13.53
N VAL A 234 38.76 -14.86 14.75
CA VAL A 234 39.83 -14.13 15.41
C VAL A 234 40.94 -15.16 15.61
N GLU A 235 41.92 -15.16 14.72
CA GLU A 235 43.18 -15.83 14.97
C GLU A 235 43.78 -15.18 16.22
N ASP A 236 43.81 -15.98 17.27
CA ASP A 236 44.43 -15.69 18.55
C ASP A 236 45.93 -15.52 18.31
N GLU A 237 46.36 -14.29 17.99
CA GLU A 237 47.77 -13.86 18.07
C GLU A 237 48.19 -13.93 19.54
N ARG A 238 48.49 -15.15 20.00
CA ARG A 238 49.28 -15.37 21.20
C ARG A 238 50.65 -14.75 20.98
N PRO A 239 51.10 -13.80 21.81
CA PRO A 239 52.46 -13.30 21.74
C PRO A 239 53.41 -14.46 22.01
N SER A 240 54.30 -14.77 21.07
CA SER A 240 55.39 -15.70 21.31
C SER A 240 56.30 -15.13 22.38
N ASP A 241 56.46 -15.89 23.46
CA ASP A 241 57.37 -15.63 24.57
C ASP A 241 58.82 -15.59 24.02
N SER A 242 59.36 -14.40 23.78
CA SER A 242 60.76 -14.23 23.42
C SER A 242 61.58 -14.11 24.71
N ALA A 243 62.41 -15.12 24.94
CA ALA A 243 63.42 -15.17 26.00
C ALA A 243 64.29 -13.89 26.06
N PRO A 244 64.80 -13.50 27.25
CA PRO A 244 65.59 -12.28 27.40
C PRO A 244 66.98 -12.45 26.77
N PRO A 245 67.55 -11.42 26.11
CA PRO A 245 68.92 -11.47 25.67
C PRO A 245 69.88 -11.17 26.83
N ASP A 246 70.97 -11.93 26.82
CA ASP A 246 72.07 -11.89 27.75
C ASP A 246 72.67 -10.50 27.94
N THR A 247 72.90 -10.19 29.21
CA THR A 247 73.85 -9.22 29.73
C THR A 247 75.17 -9.25 28.96
N GLN A 248 75.59 -8.13 28.38
CA GLN A 248 77.01 -7.90 28.09
C GLN A 248 77.36 -6.40 28.10
N LEU A 249 78.41 -6.11 28.87
CA LEU A 249 79.31 -4.93 28.85
C LEU A 249 78.71 -3.63 29.42
N ALA A 250 79.42 -2.80 30.19
CA ALA A 250 80.75 -2.83 30.80
C ALA A 250 80.78 -1.70 31.85
#